data_AF-A0A5K1EX52-F1
#
_entry.id   AF-A0A5K1EX52-F1
#
_cell.length_a   1.000
_cell.length_b   1.000
_cell.length_c   1.000
_cell.angle_alpha   90.00
_cell.angle_beta   90.00
_cell.angle_gamma   90.00
#
_symmetry.space_group_name_H-M   'P 1'
#
loop_
_entity.id
_entity.type
_entity.pdbx_description
1 polymer ?
#
loop_
_entity_poly.entity_id
_entity_poly.type
_entity_poly.pdbx_seq_one_letter_code
_entity_poly.pdbx_strand_id
1 'polypeptide(L)' 'VRYSSNGGMYVTASKDGCIRIWDGVTAECVRSIVGAHGSAEATSASFTKDQRQ' A
#
# COMPACT_ATOMS: atom_id res chain seq x y z
N VAL A 1 5.47 3.73 5.37
CA VAL A 1 4.08 4.03 4.97
C VAL A 1 4.09 5.22 4.03
N ARG A 2 3.17 5.31 3.06
CA ARG A 2 3.00 6.48 2.19
C ARG A 2 1.52 6.77 1.96
N TYR A 3 1.16 8.04 1.90
CA TYR A 3 -0.21 8.48 1.67
C TYR A 3 -0.43 8.83 0.20
N SER A 4 -1.67 8.64 -0.26
CA SER A 4 -2.17 9.22 -1.51
C SER A 4 -2.24 10.74 -1.41
N SER A 5 -2.30 11.43 -2.56
CA SER A 5 -2.27 12.90 -2.61
C SER A 5 -3.47 13.59 -1.93
N ASN A 6 -4.61 12.91 -1.87
CA ASN A 6 -5.82 13.39 -1.19
C ASN A 6 -5.94 12.88 0.26
N GLY A 7 -4.99 12.04 0.73
CA GLY A 7 -5.02 11.46 2.06
C GLY A 7 -6.10 10.40 2.30
N GLY A 8 -6.96 10.12 1.32
CA GLY A 8 -8.07 9.16 1.47
C GLY A 8 -7.61 7.69 1.52
N MET A 9 -6.37 7.42 1.11
CA MET A 9 -5.75 6.11 1.19
C MET A 9 -4.29 6.20 1.60
N TYR A 10 -3.77 5.13 2.20
CA TYR A 10 -2.33 4.95 2.43
C TYR A 10 -1.88 3.52 2.11
N VAL A 11 -0.58 3.36 1.89
CA VAL A 11 0.06 2.08 1.56
C VAL A 11 1.18 1.77 2.54
N THR A 12 1.24 0.51 2.98
CA THR A 12 2.33 -0.05 3.75
C THR A 12 3.07 -1.11 2.95
N ALA A 13 4.39 -1.12 3.07
CA ALA A 13 5.26 -2.19 2.59
C ALA A 13 5.76 -2.95 3.82
N SER A 14 5.86 -4.27 3.70
CA SER A 14 6.17 -5.17 4.81
C SER A 14 7.37 -6.06 4.49
N LYS A 15 8.06 -6.52 5.54
CA LYS A 15 9.24 -7.39 5.43
C LYS A 15 8.92 -8.77 4.87
N ASP A 16 7.68 -9.22 5.01
CA ASP A 16 7.16 -10.44 4.38
C ASP A 16 6.92 -10.29 2.86
N GLY A 17 7.37 -9.18 2.26
CA GLY A 17 7.19 -8.90 0.84
C GLY A 17 5.77 -8.52 0.45
N CYS A 18 4.88 -8.30 1.43
CA CYS A 18 3.50 -7.89 1.18
C CYS A 18 3.37 -6.37 1.09
N ILE A 19 2.44 -5.93 0.26
CA ILE A 19 2.00 -4.54 0.17
C ILE A 19 0.51 -4.49 0.55
N ARG A 20 0.14 -3.62 1.48
CA ARG A 20 -1.25 -3.41 1.90
C ARG A 20 -1.69 -2.00 1.63
N ILE A 21 -2.91 -1.85 1.11
CA ILE A 21 -3.58 -0.59 0.84
C ILE A 21 -4.72 -0.46 1.84
N TRP A 22 -4.83 0.73 2.42
CA TRP A 22 -5.71 1.02 3.53
C TRP A 22 -6.57 2.23 3.22
N ASP A 23 -7.80 2.20 3.71
CA ASP A 23 -8.67 3.35 3.74
C ASP A 23 -8.16 4.32 4.81
N GLY A 24 -7.99 5.59 4.46
CA GLY A 24 -7.46 6.62 5.33
C GLY A 24 -8.43 7.11 6.41
N VAL A 25 -9.73 6.84 6.25
CA VAL A 25 -10.79 7.27 7.16
C VAL A 25 -11.16 6.16 8.13
N THR A 26 -11.42 4.95 7.62
CA THR A 26 -11.87 3.81 8.43
C THR A 26 -10.71 2.99 8.99
N ALA A 27 -9.49 3.19 8.47
CA ALA A 27 -8.30 2.37 8.76
C ALA A 27 -8.46 0.89 8.38
N GLU A 28 -9.44 0.56 7.54
CA GLU A 28 -9.64 -0.80 7.05
C GLU A 28 -8.68 -1.13 5.91
N CYS A 29 -8.26 -2.40 5.84
CA CYS A 29 -7.44 -2.90 4.76
C CYS A 29 -8.31 -3.13 3.52
N VAL A 30 -8.19 -2.23 2.54
CA VAL A 30 -8.96 -2.28 1.28
C VAL A 30 -8.40 -3.34 0.34
N ARG A 31 -7.07 -3.54 0.35
CA ARG A 31 -6.41 -4.54 -0.50
C ARG A 31 -5.11 -5.03 0.11
N SER A 32 -4.86 -6.34 0.00
CA SER A 32 -3.58 -6.95 0.33
C SER A 32 -2.99 -7.63 -0.91
N ILE A 33 -1.80 -7.20 -1.30
CA ILE A 33 -1.00 -7.82 -2.37
C ILE A 33 0.04 -8.68 -1.68
N VAL A 34 -0.28 -9.97 -1.58
CA VAL A 34 0.58 -10.97 -0.93
C VAL A 34 1.65 -11.43 -1.91
N GLY A 35 2.89 -11.54 -1.44
CA GLY A 35 4.00 -12.01 -2.28
C GLY A 35 4.39 -11.04 -3.41
N ALA A 36 4.10 -9.73 -3.26
CA ALA A 36 4.47 -8.71 -4.24
C ALA A 36 5.99 -8.72 -4.55
N HIS A 37 6.79 -9.17 -3.57
CA HIS A 37 8.23 -9.36 -3.70
C HIS A 37 8.67 -10.81 -3.38
N GLY A 38 7.78 -11.79 -3.47
CA GLY A 38 8.07 -13.18 -3.11
C GLY A 38 8.51 -13.30 -1.63
N SER A 39 9.72 -13.82 -1.39
CA SER A 39 10.33 -13.89 -0.07
C SER A 39 11.21 -12.67 0.28
N ALA A 40 11.35 -11.71 -0.64
CA ALA A 40 12.16 -10.51 -0.42
C ALA A 40 11.32 -9.42 0.27
N GLU A 41 11.99 -8.60 1.09
CA GLU A 41 11.34 -7.51 1.79
C GLU A 41 10.84 -6.44 0.81
N ALA A 42 9.60 -5.99 0.98
CA ALA A 42 9.11 -4.80 0.30
C ALA A 42 9.64 -3.56 1.05
N THR A 43 10.55 -2.82 0.44
CA THR A 43 11.24 -1.70 1.09
C THR A 43 10.53 -0.36 0.90
N SER A 44 9.72 -0.22 -0.15
CA SER A 44 8.98 1.00 -0.42
C SER A 44 7.74 0.74 -1.28
N ALA A 45 6.77 1.63 -1.17
CA ALA A 45 5.58 1.68 -2.03
C ALA A 45 5.16 3.15 -2.15
N SER A 46 4.70 3.57 -3.32
CA SER A 46 4.22 4.94 -3.55
C SER A 46 3.05 4.94 -4.52
N PHE A 47 2.09 5.83 -4.28
CA PHE A 47 1.04 6.11 -5.26
C PHE A 47 1.61 6.92 -6.42
N THR A 48 1.15 6.64 -7.63
CA THR A 48 1.39 7.47 -8.82
C THR A 48 0.28 8.53 -8.92
N LYS A 49 0.53 9.63 -9.65
CA LYS A 49 -0.43 10.75 -9.77
C LYS A 49 -1.70 10.37 -10.54
N ASP A 50 -1.68 9.30 -11.33
CA ASP A 50 -2.84 8.85 -12.08
C ASP A 50 -3.63 7.86 -11.21
N GLN A 51 -4.60 8.38 -10.47
CA GLN A 51 -5.49 7.62 -9.57
C GLN A 51 -6.51 6.78 -10.36
N ARG A 52 -6.08 6.05 -11.40
CA ARG A 52 -6.98 5.17 -12.14
C ARG A 52 -7.03 3.80 -11.47
N GLN A 53 -8.26 3.46 -11.08
CA GLN A 53 -8.70 2.24 -10.41
C GLN A 53 -8.33 0.97 -11.16
#